data_AF-A0A6V7TYX5-F1
#
_entry.id   AF-A0A6V7TYX5-F1
#
_cell.length_a   1.000
_cell.length_b   1.000
_cell.length_c   1.000
_cell.angle_alpha   90.00
_cell.angle_beta   90.00
_cell.angle_gamma   90.00
#
_symmetry.space_group_name_H-M   'P 1'
#
loop_
_entity.id
_entity.type
_entity.pdbx_description
1 polymer ?
#
loop_
_entity_poly.entity_id
_entity_poly.type
_entity_poly.pdbx_seq_one_letter_code
_entity_poly.pdbx_strand_id
1 'polypeptide(L)'
;MGRLFPSSKYLPIRIHCLRMLLNIQRDCNVFVPALAFAIELLDDLAQMDVKKPKAGKGTTKGVNLEKMLRLSNEQFEDAGVRLHLAQQLFLSTEEAIKLLKSSERHPETLLTPLQGRLRIFLKKCANREHVRLFTKLKSQMI
;
A
#
# COMPACT_ATOMS: atom_id res chain seq x y z
N MET A 1 7.95 14.72 11.44
CA MET A 1 6.66 14.48 12.12
C MET A 1 6.61 13.03 12.59
N GLY A 2 6.18 12.78 13.84
CA GLY A 2 6.06 11.43 14.38
C GLY A 2 4.90 10.66 13.74
N ARG A 3 5.10 9.38 13.44
CA ARG A 3 4.03 8.48 12.95
C ARG A 3 3.15 8.06 14.14
N LEU A 4 1.83 8.17 14.01
CA LEU A 4 0.87 7.71 15.04
C LEU A 4 1.04 6.22 15.34
N PHE A 5 1.38 5.42 14.32
CA PHE A 5 1.79 4.03 14.45
C PHE A 5 3.17 3.85 13.83
N PRO A 6 4.26 3.86 14.62
CA PRO A 6 5.62 3.84 14.07
C PRO A 6 6.04 2.45 13.54
N SER A 7 5.26 1.40 13.84
CA SER A 7 5.56 0.03 13.46
C SER A 7 4.79 -0.38 12.21
N SER A 8 5.50 -0.91 11.21
CA SER A 8 4.90 -1.53 10.01
C SER A 8 4.00 -2.74 10.35
N LYS A 9 3.97 -3.23 11.60
CA LYS A 9 3.01 -4.25 12.06
C LYS A 9 1.56 -3.80 11.97
N TYR A 10 1.31 -2.49 11.95
CA TYR A 10 -0.02 -1.91 11.80
C TYR A 10 -0.40 -1.61 10.33
N LEU A 11 0.44 -2.02 9.36
CA LEU A 11 0.09 -1.87 7.95
C LEU A 11 -1.30 -2.46 7.58
N PRO A 12 -1.74 -3.62 8.13
CA PRO A 12 -3.08 -4.15 7.84
C PRO A 12 -4.22 -3.17 8.17
N ILE A 13 -4.27 -2.63 9.39
CA ILE A 13 -5.30 -1.64 9.76
C ILE A 13 -5.17 -0.36 8.95
N ARG A 14 -3.96 0.08 8.59
CA ARG A 14 -3.78 1.25 7.74
C ARG A 14 -4.36 1.04 6.34
N ILE A 15 -4.24 -0.18 5.78
CA ILE A 15 -4.89 -0.56 4.52
C ILE A 15 -6.41 -0.59 4.67
N HIS A 16 -6.95 -1.09 5.79
CA HIS A 16 -8.39 -1.05 6.05
C HIS A 16 -8.91 0.40 6.09
N CYS A 17 -8.22 1.29 6.80
CA CYS A 17 -8.57 2.71 6.83
C CYS A 17 -8.52 3.33 5.43
N LEU A 18 -7.50 3.01 4.63
CA LEU A 18 -7.43 3.48 3.24
C LEU A 18 -8.64 3.00 2.42
N ARG A 19 -9.04 1.74 2.53
CA ARG A 19 -10.23 1.20 1.84
C ARG A 19 -11.52 1.88 2.29
N MET A 20 -11.67 2.17 3.59
CA MET A 20 -12.80 2.95 4.09
C MET A 20 -12.82 4.37 3.52
N LEU A 21 -11.66 5.03 3.45
CA LEU A 21 -11.52 6.36 2.85
C LEU A 21 -11.86 6.37 1.36
N LEU A 22 -11.45 5.33 0.62
CA LEU A 22 -11.80 5.15 -0.80
C LEU A 22 -13.32 4.98 -0.98
N ASN A 23 -13.97 4.18 -0.13
CA ASN A 23 -15.43 4.04 -0.15
C ASN A 23 -16.12 5.38 0.12
N ILE A 24 -15.70 6.12 1.16
CA ILE A 24 -16.29 7.44 1.47
C ILE A 24 -16.11 8.41 0.30
N GLN A 25 -14.92 8.45 -0.31
CA GLN A 25 -14.66 9.30 -1.48
C GLN A 25 -15.59 8.96 -2.64
N ARG A 26 -15.75 7.67 -2.93
CA ARG A 26 -16.59 7.17 -4.03
C ARG A 26 -18.07 7.43 -3.77
N ASP A 27 -18.55 7.05 -2.59
CA ASP A 27 -19.97 6.97 -2.29
C ASP A 27 -20.56 8.34 -1.92
N CYS A 28 -19.75 9.23 -1.32
CA CYS A 28 -20.17 10.59 -0.97
C CYS A 28 -19.75 11.65 -2.00
N ASN A 29 -19.03 11.27 -3.07
CA ASN A 29 -18.48 12.18 -4.08
C ASN A 29 -17.65 13.34 -3.47
N VAL A 30 -16.90 13.06 -2.41
CA VAL A 30 -16.04 14.03 -1.71
C VAL A 30 -14.58 13.78 -2.04
N PHE A 31 -13.77 14.83 -2.12
CA PHE A 31 -12.33 14.64 -2.28
C PHE A 31 -11.70 14.12 -1.00
N VAL A 32 -11.02 12.98 -1.09
CA VAL A 32 -10.12 12.47 -0.06
C VAL A 32 -8.74 12.29 -0.70
N PRO A 33 -7.64 12.69 -0.07
CA PRO A 33 -6.30 12.45 -0.60
C PRO A 33 -5.86 10.98 -0.40
N ALA A 34 -6.71 10.02 -0.76
CA ALA A 34 -6.51 8.59 -0.56
C ALA A 34 -5.22 8.09 -1.23
N LEU A 35 -4.89 8.61 -2.41
CA LEU A 35 -3.65 8.27 -3.11
C LEU A 35 -2.40 8.71 -2.33
N ALA A 36 -2.43 9.88 -1.68
CA ALA A 36 -1.30 10.33 -0.87
C ALA A 36 -1.08 9.41 0.33
N PHE A 37 -2.16 8.98 0.98
CA PHE A 37 -2.10 7.98 2.05
C PHE A 37 -1.58 6.64 1.54
N ALA A 38 -2.08 6.15 0.41
CA ALA A 38 -1.64 4.88 -0.19
C ALA A 38 -0.13 4.89 -0.49
N ILE A 39 0.39 5.98 -1.07
CA ILE A 39 1.81 6.15 -1.36
C ILE A 39 2.65 6.25 -0.07
N GLU A 40 2.11 6.79 1.01
CA GLU A 40 2.78 6.77 2.31
C GLU A 40 2.94 5.36 2.87
N LEU A 41 1.95 4.49 2.69
CA LEU A 41 2.02 3.10 3.15
C LEU A 41 3.09 2.27 2.43
N LEU A 42 3.57 2.72 1.27
CA LEU A 42 4.71 2.10 0.59
C LEU A 42 5.99 2.17 1.43
N ASP A 43 6.16 3.21 2.24
CA ASP A 43 7.32 3.30 3.13
C ASP A 43 7.26 2.20 4.20
N ASP A 44 6.10 1.93 4.77
CA ASP A 44 5.92 0.83 5.73
C ASP A 44 6.21 -0.53 5.09
N LEU A 45 5.72 -0.75 3.87
CA LEU A 45 5.99 -1.97 3.11
C LEU A 45 7.48 -2.14 2.81
N ALA A 46 8.16 -1.07 2.36
CA ALA A 46 9.61 -1.09 2.15
C ALA A 46 10.39 -1.39 3.44
N GLN A 47 9.96 -0.85 4.58
CA GLN A 47 10.56 -1.16 5.89
C GLN A 47 10.41 -2.63 6.27
N MET A 48 9.29 -3.28 5.92
CA MET A 48 9.10 -4.72 6.14
C MET A 48 10.10 -5.56 5.33
N ASP A 49 10.46 -5.10 4.13
CA ASP A 49 11.35 -5.81 3.22
C ASP A 49 12.84 -5.64 3.52
N VAL A 50 13.23 -4.72 4.43
CA VAL A 50 14.65 -4.51 4.81
C VAL A 50 15.30 -5.80 5.29
N LYS A 51 14.55 -6.61 6.06
CA LYS A 51 15.00 -7.93 6.50
C LYS A 51 14.40 -9.00 5.60
N LYS A 52 15.23 -9.92 5.13
CA LYS A 52 14.76 -11.11 4.42
C LYS A 52 13.74 -11.86 5.32
N PRO A 53 12.60 -12.30 4.77
CA PRO A 53 11.66 -13.16 5.49
C PRO A 53 12.40 -14.39 6.02
N LYS A 54 12.06 -14.88 7.22
CA LYS A 54 12.64 -16.16 7.67
C LYS A 54 12.13 -17.27 6.76
N ALA A 55 13.03 -18.13 6.30
CA ALA A 55 12.67 -19.28 5.50
C ALA A 55 11.78 -20.22 6.33
N GLY A 56 10.47 -20.09 6.15
CA GLY A 56 9.47 -20.78 6.96
C GLY A 56 8.14 -20.68 6.25
N LYS A 57 7.97 -21.54 5.24
CA LYS A 57 6.73 -21.89 4.53
C LYS A 57 5.90 -20.68 4.06
N GLY A 58 5.91 -20.43 2.74
CA GLY A 58 4.87 -19.66 2.05
C GLY A 58 3.48 -20.34 2.09
N THR A 59 3.10 -20.89 3.24
CA THR A 59 1.78 -21.43 3.51
C THR A 59 0.88 -20.28 3.92
N THR A 60 0.30 -19.63 2.93
CA THR A 60 -0.88 -18.78 3.04
C THR A 60 -2.15 -19.56 3.43
N LYS A 61 -2.03 -20.78 3.99
CA LYS A 61 -3.17 -21.59 4.40
C LYS A 61 -3.81 -20.95 5.65
N GLY A 62 -4.79 -20.09 5.42
CA GLY A 62 -5.77 -19.68 6.42
C GLY A 62 -5.64 -18.27 7.00
N VAL A 63 -4.69 -17.43 6.55
CA VAL A 63 -4.62 -16.04 7.06
C VAL A 63 -5.65 -15.18 6.32
N ASN A 64 -6.81 -14.96 6.93
CA ASN A 64 -7.78 -13.97 6.45
C ASN A 64 -7.32 -12.57 6.86
N LEU A 65 -6.56 -11.93 5.97
CA LEU A 65 -6.03 -10.58 6.18
C LEU A 65 -7.12 -9.51 6.17
N GLU A 66 -8.35 -9.81 5.73
CA GLU A 66 -9.47 -8.87 5.77
C GLU A 66 -9.95 -8.57 7.19
N LYS A 67 -9.65 -9.46 8.14
CA LYS A 67 -10.02 -9.32 9.56
C LYS A 67 -8.84 -8.97 10.45
N MET A 68 -7.65 -8.75 9.88
CA MET A 68 -6.43 -8.61 10.64
C MET A 68 -6.08 -7.14 10.82
N LEU A 69 -6.05 -6.67 12.07
CA LEU A 69 -5.72 -5.28 12.37
C LEU A 69 -4.21 -5.06 12.58
N ARG A 70 -3.51 -6.09 13.06
CA ARG A 70 -2.09 -6.03 13.42
C ARG A 70 -1.42 -7.37 13.18
N LEU A 71 -0.18 -7.34 12.69
CA LEU A 71 0.68 -8.50 12.52
C LEU A 71 1.28 -8.99 13.85
N SER A 72 1.28 -10.30 14.06
CA SER A 72 2.18 -10.96 15.02
C SER A 72 3.65 -10.90 14.55
N ASN A 73 4.60 -11.32 15.39
CA ASN A 73 6.01 -11.37 14.97
C ASN A 73 6.22 -12.39 13.84
N GLU A 74 5.56 -13.54 13.94
CA GLU A 74 5.64 -14.62 12.96
C GLU A 74 5.05 -14.19 11.62
N GLN A 75 3.85 -13.59 11.65
CA GLN A 75 3.19 -13.08 10.45
C GLN A 75 3.97 -11.94 9.79
N PHE A 76 4.64 -11.11 10.59
CA PHE A 76 5.50 -10.04 10.08
C PHE A 76 6.73 -10.59 9.33
N GLU A 77 7.20 -11.79 9.68
CA GLU A 77 8.33 -12.46 9.05
C GLU A 77 7.93 -13.41 7.90
N ASP A 78 6.63 -13.62 7.68
CA ASP A 78 6.09 -14.52 6.65
C ASP A 78 6.04 -13.86 5.27
N ALA A 79 6.64 -14.52 4.27
CA ALA A 79 6.72 -14.01 2.91
C ALA A 79 5.35 -13.95 2.19
N GLY A 80 4.46 -14.91 2.46
CA GLY A 80 3.11 -14.96 1.88
C GLY A 80 2.22 -13.86 2.43
N VAL A 81 2.29 -13.59 3.74
CA VAL A 81 1.59 -12.48 4.40
C VAL A 81 2.06 -11.14 3.85
N ARG A 82 3.39 -10.93 3.72
CA ARG A 82 3.96 -9.71 3.13
C ARG A 82 3.47 -9.49 1.69
N LEU A 83 3.52 -10.54 0.86
CA LEU A 83 3.06 -10.46 -0.53
C LEU A 83 1.56 -10.15 -0.61
N HIS A 84 0.73 -10.75 0.24
CA HIS A 84 -0.70 -10.45 0.26
C HIS A 84 -0.98 -9.02 0.69
N LEU A 85 -0.28 -8.49 1.70
CA LEU A 85 -0.40 -7.07 2.08
C LEU A 85 0.01 -6.14 0.93
N ALA A 86 1.08 -6.48 0.21
CA ALA A 86 1.49 -5.74 -0.99
C ALA A 86 0.41 -5.75 -2.07
N GLN A 87 -0.26 -6.90 -2.29
CA GLN A 87 -1.39 -7.01 -3.22
C GLN A 87 -2.58 -6.15 -2.80
N GLN A 88 -2.97 -6.18 -1.53
CA GLN A 88 -4.07 -5.36 -1.02
C GLN A 88 -3.77 -3.85 -1.13
N LEU A 89 -2.53 -3.44 -0.82
CA LEU A 89 -2.09 -2.06 -0.99
C LEU A 89 -2.03 -1.65 -2.47
N PHE A 90 -1.58 -2.55 -3.35
CA PHE A 90 -1.57 -2.30 -4.80
C PHE A 90 -2.99 -2.04 -5.33
N LEU A 91 -3.96 -2.90 -5.00
CA LEU A 91 -5.35 -2.75 -5.43
C LEU A 91 -5.95 -1.43 -4.91
N SER A 92 -5.70 -1.10 -3.64
CA SER A 92 -6.17 0.15 -3.05
C SER A 92 -5.52 1.38 -3.70
N THR A 93 -4.23 1.30 -4.03
CA THR A 93 -3.52 2.39 -4.74
C THR A 93 -4.06 2.57 -6.16
N GLU A 94 -4.27 1.48 -6.89
CA GLU A 94 -4.85 1.52 -8.23
C GLU A 94 -6.25 2.16 -8.22
N GLU A 95 -7.09 1.78 -7.26
CA GLU A 95 -8.41 2.39 -7.08
C GLU A 95 -8.30 3.90 -6.78
N ALA A 96 -7.37 4.29 -5.90
CA ALA A 96 -7.15 5.70 -5.59
C ALA A 96 -6.72 6.52 -6.81
N ILE A 97 -5.89 5.94 -7.70
CA ILE A 97 -5.50 6.57 -8.97
C ILE A 97 -6.73 6.74 -9.87
N LYS A 98 -7.56 5.70 -10.02
CA LYS A 98 -8.78 5.74 -10.85
C LYS A 98 -9.74 6.83 -10.36
N LEU A 99 -10.01 6.89 -9.06
CA LEU A 99 -10.89 7.90 -8.46
C LEU A 99 -10.34 9.33 -8.60
N LEU A 100 -9.01 9.50 -8.51
CA LEU A 100 -8.40 10.80 -8.73
C LEU A 100 -8.52 11.23 -10.20
N LYS A 101 -8.32 10.32 -11.15
CA LYS A 101 -8.46 10.60 -12.59
C LYS A 101 -9.90 10.88 -13.02
N SER A 102 -10.89 10.31 -12.34
CA SER A 102 -12.31 10.58 -12.62
C SER A 102 -12.84 11.85 -11.97
N SER A 103 -12.08 12.48 -11.07
CA SER A 103 -12.48 13.72 -10.40
C SER A 103 -12.28 14.92 -11.33
N GLU A 104 -13.23 15.86 -11.33
CA GLU A 104 -13.20 17.10 -12.15
C GLU A 104 -12.07 18.08 -11.78
N ARG A 105 -11.26 17.76 -10.76
CA ARG A 105 -10.13 18.59 -10.28
C ARG A 105 -8.85 18.16 -10.97
N HIS A 106 -8.10 19.10 -11.56
CA HIS A 106 -6.74 19.01 -12.15
C HIS A 106 -5.85 17.88 -11.58
N PRO A 107 -6.03 16.62 -12.03
CA PRO A 107 -5.42 15.46 -11.39
C PRO A 107 -3.90 15.42 -11.62
N GLU A 108 -3.41 16.04 -12.70
CA GLU A 108 -1.98 16.07 -13.04
C GLU A 108 -1.12 16.73 -11.96
N THR A 109 -1.64 17.79 -11.34
CA THR A 109 -0.91 18.56 -10.30
C THR A 109 -0.70 17.73 -9.03
N LEU A 110 -1.67 16.88 -8.70
CA LEU A 110 -1.63 16.01 -7.52
C LEU A 110 -0.86 14.71 -7.79
N LEU A 111 -0.90 14.19 -9.02
CA LEU A 111 -0.20 12.96 -9.40
C LEU A 111 1.33 13.12 -9.43
N THR A 112 1.82 14.25 -9.93
CA THR A 112 3.25 14.51 -10.15
C THR A 112 4.14 14.25 -8.91
N PRO A 113 3.88 14.84 -7.73
CA PRO A 113 4.70 14.57 -6.54
C PRO A 113 4.61 13.11 -6.07
N LEU A 114 3.46 12.46 -6.27
CA LEU A 114 3.20 11.09 -5.85
C LEU A 114 3.92 10.07 -6.75
N GLN A 115 4.04 10.35 -8.05
CA GLN A 115 4.89 9.59 -8.97
C GLN A 115 6.37 9.61 -8.52
N GLY A 116 6.86 10.76 -8.04
CA GLY A 116 8.21 10.90 -7.49
C GLY A 116 8.44 9.95 -6.31
N ARG A 117 7.49 9.89 -5.38
CA ARG A 117 7.54 8.98 -4.23
C ARG A 117 7.47 7.51 -4.63
N LEU A 118 6.61 7.14 -5.58
CA LEU A 118 6.56 5.77 -6.11
C LEU A 118 7.91 5.36 -6.72
N ARG A 119 8.57 6.26 -7.48
CA ARG A 119 9.91 6.00 -8.02
C ARG A 119 10.95 5.80 -6.92
N ILE A 120 10.88 6.56 -5.84
CA ILE A 120 11.78 6.38 -4.67
C ILE A 120 11.53 5.02 -4.02
N PHE A 121 10.27 4.64 -3.79
CA PHE A 121 9.92 3.33 -3.25
C PHE A 121 10.50 2.19 -4.11
N LEU A 122 10.30 2.22 -5.42
CA LEU A 122 10.79 1.18 -6.33
C LEU A 122 12.32 1.04 -6.34
N LYS A 123 13.06 2.11 -6.02
CA LYS A 123 14.52 2.06 -5.85
C LYS A 123 14.94 1.50 -4.48
N LYS A 124 14.13 1.69 -3.44
CA LYS A 124 14.43 1.29 -2.05
C LYS A 124 13.93 -0.10 -1.67
N CYS A 125 12.85 -0.56 -2.30
CA CYS A 125 12.21 -1.83 -1.96
C CYS A 125 13.12 -3.01 -2.35
N ALA A 126 13.46 -3.84 -1.36
CA ALA A 126 14.34 -4.99 -1.55
C ALA A 126 13.63 -6.22 -2.14
N ASN A 127 12.29 -6.27 -2.05
CA ASN A 127 11.49 -7.41 -2.47
C ASN A 127 11.10 -7.30 -3.95
N ARG A 128 11.62 -8.24 -4.76
CA ARG A 128 11.43 -8.24 -6.22
C ARG A 128 9.96 -8.39 -6.63
N GLU A 129 9.17 -9.18 -5.90
CA GLU A 129 7.75 -9.35 -6.21
C GLU A 129 6.96 -8.06 -5.96
N HIS A 130 7.27 -7.34 -4.89
CA HIS A 130 6.67 -6.03 -4.63
C HIS A 130 7.06 -5.03 -5.71
N VAL A 131 8.35 -4.94 -6.07
CA VAL A 131 8.81 -4.05 -7.16
C VAL A 131 8.10 -4.38 -8.47
N ARG A 132 7.96 -5.66 -8.82
CA ARG A 132 7.25 -6.10 -10.03
C ARG A 132 5.78 -5.68 -10.01
N LEU A 133 5.11 -5.83 -8.88
CA LEU A 133 3.72 -5.45 -8.70
C LEU A 133 3.53 -3.94 -8.87
N PHE A 134 4.26 -3.13 -8.10
CA PHE A 134 4.09 -1.67 -8.07
C PHE A 134 4.66 -0.95 -9.30
N THR A 135 5.52 -1.60 -10.09
CA THR A 135 5.96 -1.05 -11.38
C THR A 135 4.79 -0.85 -12.34
N LYS A 136 3.75 -1.69 -12.27
CA LYS A 136 2.54 -1.55 -13.09
C LYS A 136 1.77 -0.25 -12.83
N LEU A 137 1.90 0.33 -11.63
CA LEU A 137 1.24 1.60 -11.32
C LEU A 137 1.88 2.79 -12.03
N LYS A 138 3.16 2.69 -12.46
CA LYS A 138 3.83 3.79 -13.14
C LYS A 138 3.10 4.21 -14.42
N SER A 139 2.65 3.26 -15.23
CA SER A 139 1.92 3.56 -16.46
C SER A 139 0.53 4.15 -16.18
N GLN A 140 -0.06 3.83 -15.03
CA GLN A 140 -1.37 4.34 -14.63
C GLN A 140 -1.33 5.75 -14.07
N MET A 141 -0.17 6.20 -13.58
CA MET A 141 -0.03 7.56 -13.05
C MET A 141 0.33 8.60 -14.11
N ILE A 142 0.75 8.18 -15.31
CA ILE A 142 0.97 9.04 -16.48
C ILE A 142 -0.37 9.51 -17.05
#